data_AF-A0A672QTZ3-F1
#
_entry.id   AF-A0A672QTZ3-F1
#
_cell.length_a   1.000
_cell.length_b   1.000
_cell.length_c   1.000
_cell.angle_alpha   90.00
_cell.angle_beta   90.00
_cell.angle_gamma   90.00
#
_symmetry.space_group_name_H-M   'P 1'
#
loop_
_entity.id
_entity.type
_entity.pdbx_description
1 polymer ?
#
loop_
_entity_poly.entity_id
_entity_poly.type
_entity_poly.pdbx_seq_one_letter_code
_entity_poly.pdbx_strand_id
1 'polypeptide(L)'
;VKSNLPIFIIMSMVAGTSLAPSLHPMFSSCITETLQPLFYSCYVFFNKFGGGMSVGVSTLVLHFVGYKPGACKHNPEVIYSLRVLFAPVPICLLLISLVIFRFYPINEERRQKIQDALRKAGYVFLSVYLED
;
A
#
# COMPACT_ATOMS: atom_id res chain seq x y z
N VAL A 1 -34.67 14.33 2.72
CA VAL A 1 -33.21 14.07 2.70
C VAL A 1 -32.80 13.89 1.25
N LYS A 2 -32.07 14.87 0.68
CA LYS A 2 -31.80 14.95 -0.76
C LYS A 2 -30.75 13.91 -1.17
N SER A 3 -31.03 13.16 -2.24
CA SER A 3 -30.24 12.03 -2.72
C SER A 3 -28.90 12.50 -3.33
N ASN A 4 -27.85 12.55 -2.50
CA ASN A 4 -26.46 12.78 -2.92
C ASN A 4 -25.64 11.48 -3.02
N LEU A 5 -26.30 10.33 -2.79
CA LEU A 5 -25.73 8.99 -2.91
C LEU A 5 -25.10 8.72 -4.31
N PRO A 6 -25.73 9.07 -5.45
CA PRO A 6 -25.13 8.78 -6.75
C PRO A 6 -23.85 9.59 -7.00
N ILE A 7 -23.76 10.80 -6.48
CA ILE A 7 -22.58 11.67 -6.60
C ILE A 7 -21.40 11.07 -5.81
N PHE A 8 -21.67 10.54 -4.61
CA PHE A 8 -20.66 9.82 -3.82
C PHE A 8 -20.14 8.58 -4.54
N ILE A 9 -21.03 7.80 -5.17
CA ILE A 9 -20.64 6.59 -5.92
C ILE A 9 -19.74 6.96 -7.11
N ILE A 10 -20.07 8.01 -7.86
CA ILE A 10 -19.28 8.47 -9.01
C ILE A 10 -17.91 9.00 -8.55
N MET A 11 -17.85 9.81 -7.49
CA MET A 11 -16.59 10.32 -6.94
C MET A 11 -15.68 9.20 -6.42
N SER A 12 -16.26 8.15 -5.81
CA SER A 12 -15.53 6.97 -5.34
C SER A 12 -14.88 6.20 -6.49
N MET A 13 -15.58 6.09 -7.64
CA MET A 13 -15.04 5.43 -8.84
C MET A 13 -13.90 6.21 -9.48
N VAL A 14 -13.98 7.55 -9.50
CA VAL A 14 -12.95 8.42 -10.09
C VAL A 14 -11.67 8.45 -9.25
N ALA A 15 -11.76 8.37 -7.93
CA ALA A 15 -10.59 8.32 -7.05
C ALA A 15 -9.80 6.99 -7.14
N GLY A 16 -10.47 5.90 -7.55
CA GLY A 16 -9.90 4.54 -7.53
C GLY A 16 -8.97 4.19 -8.70
N THR A 17 -8.93 4.97 -9.79
CA THR A 17 -8.24 4.59 -11.03
C THR A 17 -6.86 5.22 -11.23
N SER A 18 -6.40 6.12 -10.36
CA SER A 18 -5.27 7.01 -10.68
C SER A 18 -3.86 6.51 -10.33
N LEU A 19 -3.67 5.36 -9.67
CA LEU A 19 -2.34 4.90 -9.22
C LEU A 19 -1.72 3.78 -10.09
N ALA A 20 -2.49 3.21 -11.03
CA ALA A 20 -2.03 2.08 -11.85
C ALA A 20 -0.98 2.44 -12.93
N PRO A 21 -1.05 3.59 -13.65
CA PRO A 21 -0.15 3.80 -14.78
C PRO A 21 1.27 4.25 -14.39
N SER A 22 1.48 4.78 -13.17
CA SER A 22 2.80 5.30 -12.74
C SER A 22 3.74 4.26 -12.14
N LEU A 23 3.25 3.08 -11.74
CA LEU A 23 4.08 2.02 -11.14
C LEU A 23 4.60 0.99 -12.17
N HIS A 24 3.98 0.95 -13.36
CA HIS A 24 4.38 0.07 -14.47
C HIS A 24 5.86 0.22 -14.88
N PRO A 25 6.42 1.44 -15.05
CA PRO A 25 7.80 1.58 -15.51
C PRO A 25 8.84 1.26 -14.43
N MET A 26 8.53 1.39 -13.14
CA MET A 26 9.48 1.13 -12.05
C MET A 26 9.59 -0.36 -11.70
N PHE A 27 8.51 -1.13 -11.88
CA PHE A 27 8.47 -2.55 -11.55
C PHE A 27 9.14 -3.44 -12.61
N SER A 28 9.14 -2.98 -13.86
CA SER A 28 9.70 -3.69 -15.01
C SER A 28 11.23 -3.83 -14.97
N SER A 29 11.95 -2.98 -14.23
CA SER A 29 13.42 -2.91 -14.34
C SER A 29 14.24 -3.91 -13.51
N CYS A 30 13.64 -4.78 -12.68
CA CYS A 30 14.42 -5.66 -11.78
C CYS A 30 13.81 -7.01 -11.42
N ILE A 31 12.61 -7.35 -11.90
CA ILE A 31 11.94 -8.61 -11.52
C ILE A 31 11.94 -9.54 -12.72
N THR A 32 12.26 -10.82 -12.49
CA THR A 32 12.13 -11.87 -13.51
C THR A 32 10.70 -11.89 -14.04
N GLU A 33 10.53 -11.87 -15.37
CA GLU A 33 9.24 -11.83 -16.11
C GLU A 33 8.17 -12.79 -15.54
N THR A 34 8.59 -13.94 -14.98
CA THR A 34 7.70 -14.95 -14.39
C THR A 34 7.13 -14.59 -13.02
N LEU A 35 7.83 -13.78 -12.24
CA LEU A 35 7.45 -13.41 -10.87
C LEU A 35 6.76 -12.04 -10.80
N GLN A 36 6.91 -11.23 -11.84
CA GLN A 36 6.27 -9.93 -12.01
C GLN A 36 4.73 -9.95 -11.79
N PRO A 37 3.95 -10.85 -12.42
CA PRO A 37 2.49 -10.87 -12.25
C PRO A 37 2.05 -11.25 -10.83
N LEU A 38 2.83 -12.09 -10.12
CA LEU A 38 2.50 -12.53 -8.77
C LEU A 38 2.62 -11.36 -7.77
N PHE A 39 3.74 -10.63 -7.82
CA PHE A 39 3.90 -9.46 -6.96
C PHE A 39 2.92 -8.34 -7.29
N TYR A 40 2.65 -8.09 -8.57
CA TYR A 40 1.66 -7.08 -8.97
C TYR A 40 0.27 -7.42 -8.44
N SER A 41 -0.15 -8.68 -8.57
CA SER A 41 -1.44 -9.16 -8.07
C SER A 41 -1.53 -9.06 -6.55
N CYS A 42 -0.48 -9.49 -5.82
CA CYS A 42 -0.41 -9.34 -4.37
C CYS A 42 -0.49 -7.87 -3.93
N TYR A 43 0.25 -6.98 -4.59
CA TYR A 43 0.23 -5.55 -4.28
C TYR A 43 -1.18 -4.95 -4.42
N VAL A 44 -1.84 -5.17 -5.55
CA VAL A 44 -3.19 -4.65 -5.80
C VAL A 44 -4.21 -5.29 -4.84
N PHE A 45 -4.06 -6.58 -4.56
CA PHE A 45 -4.90 -7.29 -3.59
C PHE A 45 -4.80 -6.66 -2.20
N PHE A 46 -3.59 -6.50 -1.66
CA PHE A 46 -3.41 -5.92 -0.32
C PHE A 46 -3.88 -4.47 -0.24
N ASN A 47 -3.75 -3.68 -1.31
CA ASN A 47 -4.28 -2.32 -1.34
C ASN A 47 -5.80 -2.29 -1.23
N LYS A 48 -6.50 -3.12 -2.02
CA LYS A 48 -7.98 -3.20 -1.96
C LYS A 48 -8.47 -3.86 -0.67
N PHE A 49 -7.76 -4.88 -0.22
CA PHE A 49 -8.05 -5.61 1.01
C PHE A 49 -7.86 -4.74 2.25
N GLY A 50 -6.77 -3.98 2.35
CA GLY A 50 -6.53 -3.04 3.44
C GLY A 50 -7.60 -1.96 3.53
N GLY A 51 -7.99 -1.39 2.39
CA GLY A 51 -9.12 -0.46 2.30
C GLY A 51 -10.42 -1.07 2.85
N GLY A 52 -10.80 -2.26 2.37
CA GLY A 52 -12.01 -2.95 2.86
C GLY A 52 -11.94 -3.37 4.33
N MET A 53 -10.80 -3.92 4.77
CA MET A 53 -10.59 -4.34 6.15
C MET A 53 -10.68 -3.16 7.12
N SER A 54 -10.09 -2.02 6.79
CA SER A 54 -10.13 -0.83 7.66
C SER A 54 -11.57 -0.36 7.92
N VAL A 55 -12.39 -0.31 6.87
CA VAL A 55 -13.81 0.07 6.97
C VAL A 55 -14.62 -0.98 7.73
N GLY A 56 -14.37 -2.26 7.45
CA GLY A 56 -15.04 -3.37 8.13
C GLY A 56 -14.77 -3.41 9.63
N VAL A 57 -13.49 -3.33 10.03
CA VAL A 57 -13.06 -3.31 11.43
C VAL A 57 -13.64 -2.09 12.15
N SER A 58 -13.59 -0.91 11.53
CA SER A 58 -14.18 0.32 12.08
C SER A 58 -15.67 0.15 12.37
N THR A 59 -16.40 -0.46 11.43
CA THR A 59 -17.84 -0.69 11.56
C THR A 59 -18.16 -1.71 12.66
N LEU A 60 -17.38 -2.79 12.75
CA LEU A 60 -17.54 -3.81 13.78
C LEU A 60 -17.31 -3.23 15.18
N VAL A 61 -16.25 -2.43 15.35
CA VAL A 61 -15.94 -1.74 16.61
C VAL A 61 -17.08 -0.81 17.01
N LEU A 62 -17.58 0.00 16.06
CA LEU A 62 -18.72 0.90 16.31
C LEU A 62 -20.00 0.15 16.69
N HIS A 63 -20.25 -1.01 16.07
CA HIS A 63 -21.39 -1.85 16.39
C HIS A 63 -21.29 -2.43 17.82
N PHE A 64 -20.12 -2.90 18.24
CA PHE A 64 -19.92 -3.42 19.59
C PHE A 64 -20.02 -2.35 20.68
N VAL A 65 -19.61 -1.11 20.41
CA VAL A 65 -19.69 0.01 21.37
C VAL A 65 -21.09 0.67 21.38
N GLY A 66 -22.04 0.14 20.62
CA GLY A 66 -23.44 0.59 20.64
C GLY A 66 -23.66 1.95 19.97
N TYR A 67 -22.89 2.25 18.92
CA TYR A 67 -23.02 3.48 18.13
C TYR A 67 -24.43 3.58 17.52
N LYS A 68 -25.19 4.63 17.87
CA LYS A 68 -26.48 4.96 17.25
C LYS A 68 -26.34 6.23 16.40
N PRO A 69 -26.35 6.12 15.05
CA PRO A 69 -26.27 7.29 14.19
C PRO A 69 -27.49 8.20 14.42
N GLY A 70 -27.25 9.47 14.74
CA GLY A 70 -28.31 10.49 14.94
C GLY A 70 -28.83 10.67 16.36
N ALA A 71 -28.25 10.03 17.37
CA ALA A 71 -28.61 10.29 18.78
C ALA A 71 -27.97 11.60 19.29
N CYS A 72 -28.78 12.50 19.87
CA CYS A 72 -28.32 13.80 20.41
C CYS A 72 -27.35 13.68 21.60
N LYS A 73 -27.29 12.51 22.26
CA LYS A 73 -26.40 12.24 23.39
C LYS A 73 -25.61 10.96 23.12
N HIS A 74 -24.33 11.11 22.84
CA HIS A 74 -23.42 10.01 22.56
C HIS A 74 -22.72 9.52 23.84
N ASN A 75 -22.60 8.20 24.00
CA ASN A 75 -21.83 7.63 25.12
C ASN A 75 -20.34 8.02 25.01
N PRO A 76 -19.67 8.34 26.12
CA PRO A 76 -18.26 8.73 26.12
C PRO A 76 -17.34 7.63 25.55
N GLU A 77 -17.72 6.36 25.75
CA GLU A 77 -17.08 5.15 25.21
C GLU A 77 -16.92 5.18 23.67
N VAL A 78 -17.95 5.63 22.95
CA VAL A 78 -17.92 5.70 21.48
C VAL A 78 -16.91 6.75 21.02
N ILE A 79 -16.91 7.92 21.66
CA ILE A 79 -16.03 9.04 21.31
C ILE A 79 -14.58 8.63 21.55
N TYR A 80 -14.31 7.92 22.64
CA TYR A 80 -12.98 7.38 22.93
C TYR A 80 -12.55 6.37 21.87
N SER A 81 -13.43 5.41 21.51
CA SER A 81 -13.16 4.41 20.47
C SER A 81 -12.86 5.04 19.11
N LEU A 82 -13.63 6.06 18.72
CA LEU A 82 -13.41 6.81 17.48
C LEU A 82 -12.05 7.52 17.48
N ARG A 83 -11.68 8.17 18.60
CA ARG A 83 -10.36 8.82 18.74
C ARG A 83 -9.22 7.81 18.65
N VAL A 84 -9.36 6.65 19.29
CA VAL A 84 -8.37 5.58 19.25
C VAL A 84 -8.25 4.99 17.82
N LEU A 85 -9.37 4.84 17.13
CA LEU A 85 -9.38 4.28 15.78
C LEU A 85 -8.65 5.17 14.75
N PHE A 86 -8.76 6.49 14.89
CA PHE A 86 -8.19 7.44 13.91
C PHE A 86 -6.82 8.02 14.26
N ALA A 87 -6.35 7.95 15.51
CA ALA A 87 -5.06 8.52 15.90
C ALA A 87 -3.99 7.46 16.24
N PRO A 88 -4.10 6.67 17.32
CA PRO A 88 -3.05 5.72 17.68
C PRO A 88 -2.91 4.56 16.70
N VAL A 89 -3.99 4.06 16.09
CA VAL A 89 -3.91 2.98 15.09
C VAL A 89 -3.01 3.35 13.89
N PRO A 90 -3.23 4.47 13.18
CA PRO A 90 -2.33 4.86 12.09
C PRO A 90 -0.91 5.19 12.58
N ILE A 91 -0.74 5.77 13.77
CA ILE A 91 0.59 6.02 14.35
C ILE A 91 1.35 4.70 14.57
N CYS A 92 0.71 3.68 15.15
CA CYS A 92 1.32 2.36 15.33
C CYS A 92 1.69 1.70 14.00
N LEU A 93 0.82 1.79 12.98
CA LEU A 93 1.12 1.27 11.64
C LEU A 93 2.32 1.97 11.00
N LEU A 94 2.46 3.29 11.19
CA LEU A 94 3.62 4.06 10.75
C LEU A 94 4.90 3.63 11.48
N LEU A 95 4.83 3.45 12.80
CA LEU A 95 5.97 2.98 13.59
C LEU A 95 6.43 1.58 13.14
N ILE A 96 5.50 0.65 12.94
CA ILE A 96 5.80 -0.69 12.42
C ILE A 96 6.49 -0.59 11.06
N SER A 97 5.95 0.24 10.16
CA SER A 97 6.54 0.46 8.83
C SER A 97 7.97 1.00 8.93
N LEU A 98 8.21 1.95 9.83
CA LEU A 98 9.53 2.53 10.06
C LEU A 98 10.52 1.52 10.65
N VAL A 99 10.07 0.66 11.57
CA VAL A 99 10.87 -0.43 12.13
C VAL A 99 11.28 -1.42 11.04
N ILE A 100 10.33 -1.85 10.21
CA ILE A 100 10.61 -2.74 9.06
C ILE A 100 11.61 -2.06 8.11
N PHE A 101 11.46 -0.76 7.84
CA PHE A 101 12.37 -0.01 7.01
C PHE A 101 13.79 0.05 7.60
N ARG A 102 13.89 0.16 8.94
CA ARG A 102 15.17 0.13 9.65
C ARG A 102 15.84 -1.24 9.61
N PHE A 103 15.04 -2.31 9.60
CA PHE A 103 15.50 -3.69 9.44
C PHE A 103 15.77 -4.08 7.99
N TYR A 104 15.34 -3.29 7.00
CA TYR A 104 15.69 -3.41 5.60
C TYR A 104 16.99 -2.62 5.37
N PRO A 105 18.18 -3.22 5.58
CA PRO A 105 19.42 -2.48 5.48
C PRO A 105 19.66 -2.28 3.98
N ILE A 106 19.36 -1.08 3.49
CA ILE A 106 19.78 -0.61 2.16
C ILE A 106 21.30 -0.43 2.24
N ASN A 107 22.03 -1.54 2.25
CA ASN A 107 23.48 -1.52 2.33
C ASN A 107 24.01 -1.04 0.98
N GLU A 108 24.67 0.10 0.98
CA GLU A 108 25.32 0.68 -0.21
C GLU A 108 26.30 -0.33 -0.83
N GLU A 109 26.94 -1.17 -0.01
CA GLU A 109 27.80 -2.27 -0.48
C GLU A 109 27.06 -3.30 -1.35
N ARG A 110 25.80 -3.62 -1.02
CA ARG A 110 24.98 -4.53 -1.85
C ARG A 110 24.62 -3.86 -3.16
N ARG A 111 24.36 -2.55 -3.14
CA ARG A 111 24.06 -1.76 -4.34
C ARG A 111 25.28 -1.68 -5.26
N GLN A 112 26.47 -1.44 -4.71
CA GLN A 112 27.73 -1.44 -5.46
C GLN A 112 28.04 -2.82 -6.05
N LYS A 113 27.90 -3.90 -5.28
CA LYS A 113 28.09 -5.28 -5.78
C LYS A 113 27.16 -5.62 -6.95
N ILE A 114 25.90 -5.18 -6.90
CA ILE A 114 24.95 -5.37 -7.99
C ILE A 114 25.34 -4.54 -9.22
N GLN A 115 25.76 -3.28 -9.04
CA GLN A 115 26.21 -2.43 -10.15
C GLN A 115 27.49 -2.95 -10.80
N ASP A 116 28.44 -3.45 -10.02
CA ASP A 116 29.67 -4.04 -10.55
C ASP A 116 29.40 -5.36 -11.28
N ALA A 117 28.48 -6.18 -10.77
CA ALA A 117 28.03 -7.39 -11.47
C ALA A 117 27.36 -7.06 -12.82
N LEU A 118 26.50 -6.04 -12.86
CA LEU A 118 25.84 -5.58 -14.09
C LEU A 118 26.85 -4.97 -15.08
N ARG A 119 27.80 -4.17 -14.60
CA ARG A 119 28.86 -3.58 -15.45
C ARG A 119 29.75 -4.67 -16.05
N LYS A 120 30.13 -5.68 -15.25
CA LYS A 120 30.89 -6.84 -15.75
C LYS A 120 30.09 -7.66 -16.75
N ALA A 121 28.82 -7.93 -16.48
CA ALA A 121 27.95 -8.65 -17.42
C ALA A 121 27.80 -7.89 -18.76
N GLY A 122 27.65 -6.56 -18.73
CA GLY A 122 27.62 -5.73 -19.94
C GLY A 122 28.94 -5.75 -20.73
N TYR A 123 30.09 -5.71 -20.04
CA TYR A 123 31.41 -5.84 -20.68
C TYR A 123 31.63 -7.22 -21.30
N VAL A 124 31.23 -8.28 -20.61
CA VAL A 124 31.30 -9.66 -21.14
C VAL A 124 30.39 -9.82 -22.35
N PHE A 125 29.18 -9.26 -22.31
CA PHE A 125 28.25 -9.31 -23.45
C PHE A 125 28.79 -8.54 -24.66
N LEU A 126 29.43 -7.38 -24.45
CA LEU A 126 30.07 -6.62 -25.53
C LEU A 126 31.28 -7.36 -26.12
N SER A 127 32.08 -8.04 -25.28
CA SER A 127 33.23 -8.81 -25.74
C SER A 127 32.82 -10.06 -26.53
N VAL A 128 31.70 -10.70 -26.18
CA VAL A 128 31.16 -11.85 -26.94
C VAL A 128 30.59 -11.39 -28.29
N TYR A 129 30.02 -10.18 -28.39
CA TYR A 129 29.47 -9.64 -29.64
C TYR A 129 30.50 -9.04 -30.60
N LEU A 130 31.71 -8.75 -30.12
CA LEU A 130 32.78 -8.12 -30.91
C LEU A 130 33.77 -9.16 -31.46
N GLU A 131 33.59 -10.43 -31.09
CA GLU A 131 34.39 -11.57 -31.53
C GLU A 131 33.65 -12.47 -32.55
N ASP A 132 32.42 -12.07 -32.94
CA ASP A 132 31.63 -12.55 -34.10
C ASP A 132 31.63 -11.50 -35.23
#